data_AF-A0AAU9TQ60-F1
#
_entry.id   AF-A0AAU9TQ60-F1
#
_cell.length_a   1.000
_cell.length_b   1.000
_cell.length_c   1.000
_cell.angle_alpha   90.00
_cell.angle_beta   90.00
_cell.angle_gamma   90.00
#
_symmetry.space_group_name_H-M   'P 1'
#
loop_
_entity.id
_entity.type
_entity.pdbx_description
1 polymer ?
#
loop_
_entity_poly.entity_id
_entity_poly.type
_entity_poly.pdbx_seq_one_letter_code
_entity_poly.pdbx_strand_id
1 'polypeptide(L)'
;MAENSENTTRIKSKKLKVKKETVIIQTETECDIYRLKIKLAALDETKTLLKKLHLLKVEKTYEIRRKEKQKAQEGKTMCVTFDFMQNLPLHHIRTSDVFFSRQPSWLYVFGIYNVGKNQVVLNSYLETEGKKGQKDVVTLLLRYFSTHGIHSDKLVLISDGCCGQDNNYVMVYFLYCLVHALKLFKSIKYIFSIRGHTYLPNDQDFSLIRNKKKKMTAEVPDDWNDLMETVRKNPSPFIVEKIKYTELMNIKPTVSLFTSIKTGNEYERRRMFKIIDDVPYVQVRYYCTDPWHRIQIRNKRKLPEELQFQPKYNSRLPINPHKL
;
A
#
# COMPACT_ATOMS: atom_id res chain seq x y z
N MET A 1 31.79 -62.29 47.76
CA MET A 1 30.74 -63.10 47.09
C MET A 1 29.44 -62.33 47.18
N ALA A 2 28.78 -62.14 46.02
CA ALA A 2 27.45 -61.57 45.79
C ALA A 2 27.24 -60.12 46.28
N GLU A 3 26.62 -59.19 45.55
CA GLU A 3 25.93 -59.19 44.26
C GLU A 3 25.76 -57.71 43.87
N ASN A 4 25.98 -57.42 42.59
CA ASN A 4 25.65 -56.15 41.96
C ASN A 4 24.13 -55.91 42.05
N SER A 5 23.70 -54.77 42.60
CA SER A 5 22.39 -54.21 42.29
C SER A 5 22.57 -52.95 41.45
N GLU A 6 22.12 -53.07 40.20
CA GLU A 6 22.00 -52.01 39.22
C GLU A 6 21.08 -50.90 39.75
N ASN A 7 21.57 -49.66 39.77
CA ASN A 7 20.69 -48.49 39.78
C ASN A 7 20.96 -47.66 38.53
N THR A 8 20.20 -48.01 37.48
CA THR A 8 20.19 -47.41 36.16
C THR A 8 19.72 -45.96 36.20
N THR A 9 20.64 -45.02 36.35
CA THR A 9 20.33 -43.58 36.22
C THR A 9 20.17 -43.23 34.74
N ARG A 10 18.94 -43.36 34.22
CA ARG A 10 18.54 -42.91 32.87
C ARG A 10 18.72 -41.39 32.75
N ILE A 11 19.85 -40.95 32.22
CA ILE A 11 20.06 -39.56 31.80
C ILE A 11 19.24 -39.32 30.53
N LYS A 12 18.01 -38.82 30.68
CA LYS A 12 17.21 -38.32 29.56
C LYS A 12 17.92 -37.10 28.98
N SER A 13 18.45 -37.21 27.76
CA SER A 13 18.92 -36.06 26.98
C SER A 13 17.76 -35.06 26.84
N LYS A 14 17.78 -33.96 27.59
CA LYS A 14 16.90 -32.81 27.36
C LYS A 14 17.26 -32.28 25.96
N LYS A 15 16.48 -32.64 24.94
CA LYS A 15 16.46 -31.91 23.67
C LYS A 15 16.13 -30.47 24.01
N LEU A 16 17.13 -29.58 23.98
CA LEU A 16 16.89 -28.13 23.97
C LEU A 16 15.99 -27.86 22.76
N LYS A 17 14.70 -27.64 23.02
CA LYS A 17 13.82 -27.00 22.05
C LYS A 17 14.30 -25.56 21.94
N VAL A 18 15.21 -25.31 21.02
CA VAL A 18 15.43 -23.97 20.49
C VAL A 18 14.10 -23.57 19.89
N LYS A 19 13.33 -22.75 20.63
CA LYS A 19 12.21 -22.02 20.04
C LYS A 19 12.83 -21.24 18.90
N LYS A 20 12.56 -21.66 17.66
CA LYS A 20 12.60 -20.75 16.52
C LYS A 20 11.52 -19.73 16.82
N GLU A 21 11.87 -18.71 17.60
CA GLU A 21 11.16 -17.44 17.54
C GLU A 21 11.23 -17.04 16.08
N THR A 22 10.11 -17.25 15.41
CA THR A 22 9.88 -16.73 14.09
C THR A 22 9.73 -15.24 14.34
N VAL A 23 10.86 -14.54 14.40
CA VAL A 23 10.87 -13.09 14.39
C VAL A 23 10.17 -12.74 13.09
N ILE A 24 8.94 -12.28 13.22
CA ILE A 24 8.18 -11.71 12.13
C ILE A 24 8.93 -10.41 11.82
N ILE A 25 9.91 -10.49 10.92
CA ILE A 25 10.65 -9.33 10.39
C ILE A 25 9.69 -8.59 9.47
N GLN A 26 8.68 -7.91 10.04
CA GLN A 26 7.69 -7.11 9.30
C GLN A 26 8.08 -5.63 9.19
N THR A 27 9.24 -5.21 9.71
CA THR A 27 9.59 -3.80 9.88
C THR A 27 10.90 -3.33 9.25
N GLU A 28 11.75 -4.22 8.72
CA GLU A 28 13.04 -3.78 8.18
C GLU A 28 12.89 -3.19 6.76
N THR A 29 13.27 -1.91 6.60
CA THR A 29 13.34 -1.31 5.26
C THR A 29 14.55 -1.88 4.51
N GLU A 30 14.52 -1.89 3.16
CA GLU A 30 15.70 -2.33 2.40
C GLU A 30 16.92 -1.47 2.73
N CYS A 31 16.73 -0.18 2.97
CA CYS A 31 17.79 0.69 3.46
C CYS A 31 18.40 0.20 4.77
N ASP A 32 17.59 -0.33 5.68
CA ASP A 32 18.07 -0.89 6.94
C ASP A 32 18.80 -2.21 6.72
N ILE A 33 18.31 -3.07 5.82
CA ILE A 33 19.02 -4.30 5.43
C ILE A 33 20.39 -3.97 4.83
N TYR A 34 20.46 -2.99 3.93
CA TYR A 34 21.74 -2.57 3.34
C TYR A 34 22.65 -1.90 4.39
N ARG A 35 22.10 -1.10 5.31
CA ARG A 35 22.86 -0.54 6.44
C ARG A 35 23.43 -1.66 7.32
N LEU A 36 22.64 -2.68 7.64
CA LEU A 36 23.10 -3.83 8.43
C LEU A 36 24.18 -4.61 7.68
N LYS A 37 23.98 -4.90 6.38
CA LYS A 37 25.00 -5.56 5.55
C LYS A 37 26.30 -4.77 5.46
N ILE A 38 26.22 -3.44 5.37
CA ILE A 38 27.39 -2.57 5.37
C ILE A 38 28.08 -2.58 6.74
N LYS A 39 27.33 -2.59 7.85
CA LYS A 39 27.89 -2.67 9.20
C LYS A 39 28.56 -4.03 9.47
N LEU A 40 28.00 -5.12 8.96
CA LEU A 40 28.50 -6.49 9.14
C LEU A 40 29.64 -6.86 8.18
N ALA A 41 29.85 -6.08 7.12
CA ALA A 41 30.91 -6.33 6.16
C ALA A 41 32.30 -6.09 6.80
N ALA A 42 33.16 -7.10 6.73
CA ALA A 42 34.50 -7.04 7.33
C ALA A 42 35.48 -6.16 6.53
N LEU A 43 35.35 -6.14 5.20
CA LEU A 43 36.25 -5.43 4.28
C LEU A 43 35.66 -4.09 3.82
N ASP A 44 36.46 -3.03 3.80
CA ASP A 44 35.99 -1.69 3.37
C ASP A 44 35.62 -1.61 1.89
N GLU A 45 36.26 -2.41 1.02
CA GLU A 45 35.87 -2.54 -0.39
C GLU A 45 34.45 -3.08 -0.53
N THR A 46 34.08 -4.09 0.28
CA THR A 46 32.74 -4.68 0.25
C THR A 46 31.67 -3.71 0.75
N LYS A 47 31.99 -2.89 1.76
CA LYS A 47 31.10 -1.80 2.21
C LYS A 47 30.85 -0.79 1.10
N THR A 48 31.92 -0.38 0.41
CA THR A 48 31.86 0.58 -0.69
C THR A 48 31.03 0.06 -1.86
N LEU A 49 31.24 -1.21 -2.23
CA LEU A 49 30.47 -1.88 -3.28
C LEU A 49 28.99 -1.99 -2.93
N LEU A 50 28.65 -2.41 -1.70
CA LEU A 50 27.27 -2.53 -1.24
C LEU A 50 26.54 -1.18 -1.24
N LYS A 51 27.22 -0.10 -0.82
CA LYS A 51 26.68 1.26 -0.88
C LYS A 51 26.44 1.71 -2.32
N LYS A 52 27.39 1.49 -3.23
CA LYS A 52 27.26 1.83 -4.65
C LYS A 52 26.11 1.07 -5.31
N LEU A 53 25.99 -0.23 -5.03
CA LEU A 53 24.90 -1.06 -5.53
C LEU A 53 23.53 -0.56 -5.05
N HIS A 54 23.40 -0.17 -3.77
CA HIS A 54 22.16 0.40 -3.25
C HIS A 54 21.76 1.69 -3.97
N LEU A 55 22.70 2.62 -4.14
CA LEU A 55 22.45 3.89 -4.82
C LEU A 55 22.07 3.69 -6.29
N LEU A 56 22.75 2.78 -7.02
CA LEU A 56 22.41 2.46 -8.40
C LEU A 56 21.00 1.87 -8.54
N LYS A 57 20.54 1.05 -7.59
CA LYS A 57 19.16 0.52 -7.58
C LYS A 57 18.13 1.62 -7.37
N VAL A 58 18.43 2.55 -6.46
CA VAL A 58 17.60 3.72 -6.18
C VAL A 58 17.50 4.61 -7.41
N GLU A 59 18.62 4.95 -8.02
CA GLU A 59 18.70 5.79 -9.23
C GLU A 59 17.89 5.20 -10.40
N LYS A 60 18.08 3.92 -10.71
CA LYS A 60 17.29 3.24 -11.76
C LYS A 60 15.79 3.26 -11.49
N THR A 61 15.38 3.23 -10.22
CA THR A 61 13.97 3.32 -9.86
C THR A 61 13.43 4.73 -10.15
N TYR A 62 14.19 5.78 -9.84
CA TYR A 62 13.82 7.16 -10.19
C TYR A 62 13.79 7.38 -11.71
N GLU A 63 14.74 6.82 -12.46
CA GLU A 63 14.73 6.90 -13.92
C GLU A 63 13.46 6.30 -14.52
N ILE A 64 13.03 5.13 -14.03
CA ILE A 64 11.77 4.51 -14.47
C ILE A 64 10.60 5.44 -14.17
N ARG A 65 10.52 5.98 -12.96
CA ARG A 65 9.43 6.91 -12.61
C ARG A 65 9.43 8.15 -13.48
N ARG A 66 10.61 8.72 -13.77
CA ARG A 66 10.75 9.89 -14.66
C ARG A 66 10.24 9.57 -16.07
N LYS A 67 10.60 8.39 -16.61
CA LYS A 67 10.12 7.92 -17.92
C LYS A 67 8.61 7.69 -17.94
N GLU A 68 8.03 7.07 -16.90
CA GLU A 68 6.57 6.87 -16.85
C GLU A 68 5.83 8.19 -16.63
N LYS A 69 6.40 9.14 -15.87
CA LYS A 69 5.88 10.51 -15.74
C LYS A 69 5.83 11.22 -17.09
N GLN A 70 6.92 11.17 -17.86
CA GLN A 70 6.97 11.78 -19.18
C GLN A 70 5.91 11.17 -20.12
N LYS A 71 5.80 9.83 -20.15
CA LYS A 71 4.76 9.16 -20.95
C LYS A 71 3.34 9.54 -20.54
N ALA A 72 3.12 9.80 -19.25
CA ALA A 72 1.84 10.25 -18.75
C ALA A 72 1.50 11.68 -19.16
N GLN A 73 2.49 12.57 -19.18
CA GLN A 73 2.34 13.93 -19.68
C GLN A 73 2.09 13.95 -21.20
N GLU A 74 2.68 13.01 -21.94
CA GLU A 74 2.43 12.79 -23.37
C GLU A 74 1.08 12.08 -23.66
N GLY A 75 0.30 11.71 -22.63
CA GLY A 75 -0.99 11.03 -22.79
C GLY A 75 -0.91 9.55 -23.20
N LYS A 76 0.30 8.97 -23.29
CA LYS A 76 0.52 7.56 -23.70
C LYS A 76 0.14 6.55 -22.62
N THR A 77 0.11 6.98 -21.35
CA THR A 77 -0.19 6.14 -20.19
C THR A 77 -0.89 6.97 -19.12
N MET A 78 -1.89 6.42 -18.43
CA MET A 78 -2.38 7.01 -17.19
C MET A 78 -1.41 6.63 -16.06
N CYS A 79 -0.75 7.60 -15.43
CA CYS A 79 0.09 7.34 -14.25
C CYS A 79 -0.53 7.92 -12.99
N VAL A 80 -0.76 7.07 -11.99
CA VAL A 80 -1.40 7.42 -10.74
C VAL A 80 -0.52 7.00 -9.57
N THR A 81 -0.33 7.90 -8.61
CA THR A 81 0.29 7.61 -7.32
C THR A 81 -0.73 7.74 -6.22
N PHE A 82 -0.69 6.87 -5.22
CA PHE A 82 -1.65 6.91 -4.13
C PHE A 82 -1.02 6.56 -2.80
N ASP A 83 -1.51 7.19 -1.74
CA ASP A 83 -1.04 6.96 -0.39
C ASP A 83 -2.07 7.46 0.65
N PHE A 84 -1.97 6.97 1.88
CA PHE A 84 -2.70 7.51 3.02
C PHE A 84 -1.92 8.61 3.71
N MET A 85 -2.60 9.71 3.99
CA MET A 85 -2.07 10.72 4.90
C MET A 85 -2.01 10.17 6.33
N GLN A 86 -1.09 10.72 7.13
CA GLN A 86 -1.14 10.58 8.59
C GLN A 86 -2.53 10.93 9.13
N ASN A 87 -3.03 10.14 10.08
CA ASN A 87 -4.37 10.34 10.65
C ASN A 87 -4.52 11.78 11.19
N LEU A 88 -5.62 12.42 10.81
CA LEU A 88 -5.96 13.74 11.30
C LEU A 88 -6.90 13.60 12.50
N PRO A 89 -6.62 14.23 13.66
CA PRO A 89 -7.57 14.26 14.76
C PRO A 89 -8.79 15.07 14.31
N LEU A 90 -10.00 14.55 14.51
CA LEU A 90 -11.23 15.25 14.18
C LEU A 90 -11.29 16.59 14.91
N HIS A 91 -11.16 16.54 16.25
CA HIS A 91 -11.03 17.71 17.08
C HIS A 91 -9.56 18.12 17.17
N HIS A 92 -9.17 19.11 16.38
CA HIS A 92 -7.87 19.77 16.43
C HIS A 92 -8.01 21.13 17.08
N ILE A 93 -7.84 21.17 18.40
CA ILE A 93 -7.84 22.39 19.21
C ILE A 93 -6.39 22.66 19.64
N ARG A 94 -5.99 23.93 19.71
CA ARG A 94 -4.60 24.32 19.99
C ARG A 94 -4.26 24.34 21.49
N THR A 95 -5.25 24.30 22.36
CA THR A 95 -5.08 24.29 23.82
C THR A 95 -4.83 22.87 24.31
N SER A 96 -3.84 22.70 25.20
CA SER A 96 -3.42 21.41 25.75
C SER A 96 -4.55 20.65 26.44
N ASP A 97 -5.43 21.36 27.13
CA ASP A 97 -6.32 20.74 28.13
C ASP A 97 -7.48 19.97 27.50
N VAL A 98 -7.95 20.41 26.31
CA VAL A 98 -9.05 19.75 25.60
C VAL A 98 -8.61 18.45 24.91
N PHE A 99 -7.33 18.33 24.57
CA PHE A 99 -6.77 17.09 23.99
C PHE A 99 -6.81 15.92 24.98
N PHE A 100 -6.74 16.20 26.29
CA PHE A 100 -6.82 15.18 27.34
C PHE A 100 -8.26 14.79 27.69
N SER A 101 -9.22 15.71 27.57
CA SER A 101 -10.63 15.44 27.92
C SER A 101 -11.47 14.81 26.80
N ARG A 102 -11.01 14.86 25.55
CA ARG A 102 -11.68 14.24 24.39
C ARG A 102 -10.66 13.48 23.56
N GLN A 103 -10.71 12.14 23.52
CA GLN A 103 -9.88 11.41 22.57
C GLN A 103 -10.46 11.57 21.17
N PRO A 104 -9.75 12.19 20.21
CA PRO A 104 -10.33 12.53 18.92
C PRO A 104 -10.63 11.25 18.12
N SER A 105 -11.81 11.21 17.52
CA SER A 105 -12.07 10.33 16.38
C SER A 105 -11.06 10.66 15.27
N TRP A 106 -10.54 9.66 14.56
CA TRP A 106 -9.62 9.90 13.47
C TRP A 106 -10.36 10.17 12.16
N LEU A 107 -9.92 11.18 11.43
CA LEU A 107 -10.23 11.38 10.02
C LEU A 107 -9.14 10.72 9.18
N TYR A 108 -9.55 9.84 8.29
CA TYR A 108 -8.68 9.18 7.32
C TYR A 108 -8.78 9.90 5.98
N VAL A 109 -7.61 10.20 5.41
CA VAL A 109 -7.49 10.85 4.09
C VAL A 109 -6.64 9.97 3.20
N PHE A 110 -7.20 9.56 2.07
CA PHE A 110 -6.52 8.80 1.03
C PHE A 110 -6.35 9.67 -0.21
N GLY A 111 -5.11 9.97 -0.56
CA GLY A 111 -4.80 10.81 -1.71
C GLY A 111 -4.49 9.99 -2.94
N ILE A 112 -5.13 10.33 -4.06
CA ILE A 112 -4.86 9.80 -5.39
C ILE A 112 -4.37 10.96 -6.26
N TYR A 113 -3.13 10.87 -6.71
CA TYR A 113 -2.47 11.88 -7.53
C TYR A 113 -2.33 11.37 -8.95
N ASN A 114 -2.93 12.07 -9.90
CA ASN A 114 -2.75 11.81 -11.32
C ASN A 114 -1.56 12.61 -11.85
N VAL A 115 -0.50 11.89 -12.22
CA VAL A 115 0.78 12.47 -12.63
C VAL A 115 0.70 13.17 -13.99
N GLY A 116 -0.16 12.69 -14.90
CA GLY A 116 -0.32 13.30 -16.22
C GLY A 116 -1.05 14.64 -16.16
N LYS A 117 -2.12 14.71 -15.36
CA LYS A 117 -2.98 15.91 -15.23
C LYS A 117 -2.57 16.84 -14.08
N ASN A 118 -1.62 16.45 -13.24
CA ASN A 118 -1.29 17.12 -11.97
C ASN A 118 -2.51 17.36 -11.06
N GLN A 119 -3.52 16.49 -11.15
CA GLN A 119 -4.77 16.56 -10.42
C GLN A 119 -4.71 15.63 -9.21
N VAL A 120 -5.26 16.05 -8.08
CA VAL A 120 -5.22 15.29 -6.83
C VAL A 120 -6.63 15.17 -6.29
N VAL A 121 -7.02 13.94 -5.99
CA VAL A 121 -8.30 13.60 -5.39
C VAL A 121 -8.02 13.07 -3.99
N LEU A 122 -8.62 13.70 -2.99
CA LEU A 122 -8.51 13.35 -1.59
C LEU A 122 -9.83 12.73 -1.14
N ASN A 123 -9.81 11.45 -0.82
CA ASN A 123 -10.97 10.76 -0.26
C ASN A 123 -10.90 10.85 1.27
N SER A 124 -11.88 11.52 1.88
CA SER A 124 -11.94 11.72 3.32
C SER A 124 -13.09 10.93 3.94
N TYR A 125 -12.83 10.26 5.06
CA TYR A 125 -13.85 9.54 5.83
C TYR A 125 -13.42 9.34 7.28
N LEU A 126 -14.41 9.22 8.16
CA LEU A 126 -14.19 9.02 9.59
C LEU A 126 -13.83 7.56 9.91
N GLU A 127 -13.18 7.34 11.05
CA GLU A 127 -12.91 6.00 11.56
C GLU A 127 -14.18 5.16 11.82
N THR A 128 -15.32 5.83 12.00
CA THR A 128 -16.65 5.22 12.10
C THR A 128 -17.21 4.78 10.75
N GLU A 129 -16.71 5.34 9.65
CA GLU A 129 -17.17 5.01 8.30
C GLU A 129 -16.34 3.86 7.70
N GLY A 130 -15.05 3.80 8.03
CA GLY A 130 -14.18 2.75 7.50
C GLY A 130 -12.83 2.68 8.19
N LYS A 131 -12.07 1.63 7.87
CA LYS A 131 -10.69 1.45 8.35
C LYS A 131 -9.69 1.83 7.23
N LYS A 132 -8.40 1.64 7.50
CA LYS A 132 -7.30 1.82 6.53
C LYS A 132 -6.80 0.48 6.00
N GLY A 133 -7.68 -0.35 5.46
CA GLY A 133 -7.35 -1.70 4.99
C GLY A 133 -7.22 -1.79 3.47
N GLN A 134 -6.61 -2.89 3.00
CA GLN A 134 -6.42 -3.20 1.57
C GLN A 134 -7.72 -3.15 0.75
N LYS A 135 -8.83 -3.59 1.35
CA LYS A 135 -10.16 -3.60 0.71
C LYS A 135 -10.68 -2.17 0.47
N ASP A 136 -10.35 -1.25 1.36
CA ASP A 136 -10.74 0.17 1.24
C ASP A 136 -9.97 0.79 0.08
N VAL A 137 -8.65 0.56 0.01
CA VAL A 137 -7.79 1.03 -1.09
C VAL A 137 -8.34 0.59 -2.46
N VAL A 138 -8.69 -0.69 -2.61
CA VAL A 138 -9.25 -1.21 -3.85
C VAL A 138 -10.56 -0.50 -4.23
N THR A 139 -11.45 -0.30 -3.26
CA THR A 139 -12.73 0.38 -3.48
C THR A 139 -12.50 1.83 -3.90
N LEU A 140 -11.63 2.56 -3.20
CA LEU A 140 -11.31 3.96 -3.49
C LEU A 140 -10.68 4.13 -4.88
N LEU A 141 -9.81 3.20 -5.28
CA LEU A 141 -9.23 3.20 -6.63
C LEU A 141 -10.29 2.89 -7.71
N LEU A 142 -11.17 1.91 -7.47
CA LEU A 142 -12.26 1.60 -8.40
C LEU A 142 -13.18 2.81 -8.58
N ARG A 143 -13.59 3.42 -7.47
CA ARG A 143 -14.40 4.65 -7.47
C ARG A 143 -13.70 5.77 -8.25
N TYR A 144 -12.40 5.97 -8.02
CA TYR A 144 -11.63 6.97 -8.77
C TYR A 144 -11.71 6.74 -10.28
N PHE A 145 -11.48 5.51 -10.76
CA PHE A 145 -11.55 5.20 -12.19
C PHE A 145 -12.96 5.38 -12.76
N SER A 146 -14.00 5.03 -12.00
CA SER A 146 -15.40 5.21 -12.41
C SER A 146 -15.80 6.69 -12.47
N THR A 147 -15.39 7.52 -11.51
CA THR A 147 -15.80 8.94 -11.42
C THR A 147 -14.98 9.85 -12.33
N HIS A 148 -13.65 9.68 -12.36
CA HIS A 148 -12.75 10.60 -13.08
C HIS A 148 -12.44 10.15 -14.51
N GLY A 149 -12.90 8.95 -14.87
CA GLY A 149 -12.75 8.38 -16.20
C GLY A 149 -11.34 7.90 -16.54
N ILE A 150 -11.29 7.06 -17.57
CA ILE A 150 -10.05 6.49 -18.10
C ILE A 150 -9.67 7.23 -19.38
N HIS A 151 -8.46 7.79 -19.42
CA HIS A 151 -7.96 8.55 -20.57
C HIS A 151 -6.83 7.82 -21.33
N SER A 152 -6.51 6.58 -20.96
CA SER A 152 -5.49 5.77 -21.63
C SER A 152 -5.69 4.28 -21.34
N ASP A 153 -5.45 3.44 -22.34
CA ASP A 153 -5.51 1.97 -22.23
C ASP A 153 -4.42 1.39 -21.31
N LYS A 154 -3.41 2.18 -20.95
CA LYS A 154 -2.25 1.74 -20.16
C LYS A 154 -2.22 2.46 -18.83
N LEU A 155 -2.26 1.70 -17.74
CA LEU A 155 -2.18 2.24 -16.38
C LEU A 155 -0.82 1.96 -15.74
N VAL A 156 -0.25 2.97 -15.10
CA VAL A 156 0.93 2.85 -14.25
C VAL A 156 0.56 3.30 -12.83
N LEU A 157 0.58 2.37 -11.90
CA LEU A 157 0.37 2.64 -10.48
C LEU A 157 1.71 2.73 -9.75
N ILE A 158 1.87 3.71 -8.87
CA ILE A 158 3.05 3.83 -8.02
C ILE A 158 2.62 4.02 -6.56
N SER A 159 3.15 3.22 -5.65
CA SER A 159 2.88 3.32 -4.21
C SER A 159 4.11 3.00 -3.35
N ASP A 160 3.96 3.06 -2.03
CA ASP A 160 5.04 2.91 -1.04
C ASP A 160 5.33 1.44 -0.67
N GLY A 161 4.41 0.52 -0.95
CA GLY A 161 4.55 -0.92 -0.74
C GLY A 161 4.32 -1.37 0.70
N CYS A 162 3.49 -0.65 1.47
CA CYS A 162 2.91 -1.11 2.72
C CYS A 162 2.08 -2.43 2.61
N CYS A 163 2.64 -3.56 3.07
CA CYS A 163 1.98 -4.88 3.03
C CYS A 163 0.56 -4.89 3.62
N GLY A 164 0.29 -4.07 4.64
CA GLY A 164 -1.02 -3.95 5.28
C GLY A 164 -2.08 -3.23 4.44
N GLN A 165 -1.71 -2.60 3.33
CA GLN A 165 -2.57 -1.70 2.56
C GLN A 165 -2.50 -1.94 1.04
N ASP A 166 -1.31 -1.98 0.44
CA ASP A 166 -1.16 -1.86 -1.01
C ASP A 166 -0.42 -3.07 -1.63
N ASN A 167 0.57 -3.64 -0.92
CA ASN A 167 1.30 -4.84 -1.33
C ASN A 167 0.60 -6.11 -0.84
N ASN A 168 -0.53 -6.43 -1.47
CA ASN A 168 -1.29 -7.66 -1.18
C ASN A 168 -1.85 -8.32 -2.46
N TYR A 169 -2.12 -9.63 -2.39
CA TYR A 169 -2.78 -10.40 -3.44
C TYR A 169 -4.15 -9.84 -3.83
N VAL A 170 -4.90 -9.25 -2.89
CA VAL A 170 -6.20 -8.62 -3.18
C VAL A 170 -6.01 -7.48 -4.18
N MET A 171 -4.98 -6.66 -4.01
CA MET A 171 -4.65 -5.58 -4.93
C MET A 171 -4.21 -6.11 -6.29
N VAL A 172 -3.29 -7.09 -6.33
CA VAL A 172 -2.82 -7.67 -7.60
C VAL A 172 -3.97 -8.31 -8.38
N TYR A 173 -4.86 -9.03 -7.70
CA TYR A 173 -6.03 -9.63 -8.33
C TYR A 173 -7.04 -8.59 -8.79
N PHE A 174 -7.28 -7.54 -8.00
CA PHE A 174 -8.12 -6.42 -8.43
C PHE A 174 -7.60 -5.84 -9.75
N LEU A 175 -6.30 -5.54 -9.86
CA LEU A 175 -5.70 -5.06 -11.11
C LEU A 175 -5.84 -6.07 -12.25
N TYR A 176 -5.70 -7.37 -11.96
CA TYR A 176 -5.92 -8.42 -12.96
C TYR A 176 -7.36 -8.39 -13.50
N CYS A 177 -8.35 -8.20 -12.62
CA CYS A 177 -9.74 -8.07 -13.01
C CYS A 177 -10.03 -6.79 -13.81
N LEU A 178 -9.35 -5.67 -13.53
CA LEU A 178 -9.49 -4.46 -14.35
C LEU A 178 -9.07 -4.70 -15.82
N VAL A 179 -8.08 -5.58 -16.05
CA VAL A 179 -7.60 -5.94 -17.39
C VAL A 179 -8.48 -7.00 -18.04
N HIS A 180 -8.65 -8.15 -17.40
CA HIS A 180 -9.21 -9.32 -18.10
C HIS A 180 -10.73 -9.50 -17.91
N ALA A 181 -11.30 -9.03 -16.80
CA ALA A 181 -12.74 -9.15 -16.55
C ALA A 181 -13.47 -7.91 -17.05
N LEU A 182 -13.08 -6.73 -16.56
CA LEU A 182 -13.73 -5.46 -16.92
C LEU A 182 -13.20 -4.84 -18.21
N LYS A 183 -12.05 -5.30 -18.73
CA LYS A 183 -11.42 -4.80 -19.96
C LYS A 183 -11.24 -3.28 -20.00
N LEU A 184 -11.00 -2.67 -18.83
CA LEU A 184 -10.79 -1.23 -18.68
C LEU A 184 -9.40 -0.78 -19.15
N PHE A 185 -8.41 -1.68 -19.08
CA PHE A 185 -7.03 -1.41 -19.46
C PHE A 185 -6.45 -2.59 -20.24
N LYS A 186 -5.67 -2.30 -21.30
CA LYS A 186 -4.89 -3.31 -22.04
C LYS A 186 -3.65 -3.74 -21.28
N SER A 187 -3.07 -2.85 -20.48
CA SER A 187 -1.92 -3.20 -19.64
C SER A 187 -1.86 -2.35 -18.38
N ILE A 188 -1.51 -3.00 -17.26
CA ILE A 188 -1.29 -2.35 -15.97
C ILE A 188 0.13 -2.67 -15.51
N LYS A 189 0.88 -1.64 -15.13
CA LYS A 189 2.16 -1.75 -14.44
C LYS A 189 2.02 -1.19 -13.04
N TYR A 190 2.29 -1.99 -12.02
CA TYR A 190 2.27 -1.53 -10.64
C TYR A 190 3.69 -1.55 -10.07
N ILE A 191 4.15 -0.40 -9.57
CA ILE A 191 5.52 -0.13 -9.15
C ILE A 191 5.55 0.28 -7.69
N PHE A 192 6.23 -0.50 -6.87
CA PHE A 192 6.50 -0.18 -5.48
C PHE A 192 7.79 0.63 -5.34
N SER A 193 7.73 1.64 -4.50
CA SER A 193 8.86 2.48 -4.16
C SER A 193 9.85 1.76 -3.26
N ILE A 194 11.13 2.14 -3.35
CA ILE A 194 12.12 1.65 -2.38
C ILE A 194 11.87 2.37 -1.06
N ARG A 195 11.47 1.64 -0.01
CA ARG A 195 11.24 2.19 1.33
C ARG A 195 12.47 2.96 1.81
N GLY A 196 12.28 4.19 2.28
CA GLY A 196 13.36 5.12 2.67
C GLY A 196 13.88 6.00 1.52
N HIS A 197 13.48 5.72 0.29
CA HIS A 197 13.66 6.56 -0.91
C HIS A 197 12.30 6.79 -1.61
N THR A 198 11.24 6.77 -0.80
CA THR A 198 9.87 7.01 -1.25
C THR A 198 9.65 8.51 -1.21
N TYR A 199 9.91 9.19 -2.33
CA TYR A 199 9.37 10.53 -2.56
C TYR A 199 8.20 10.38 -3.54
N LEU A 200 6.99 10.33 -3.00
CA LEU A 200 5.77 10.37 -3.81
C LEU A 200 5.29 11.82 -3.91
N PRO A 201 4.65 12.21 -5.03
CA PRO A 201 3.99 13.52 -5.14
C PRO A 201 3.01 13.78 -3.97
N ASN A 202 2.33 12.73 -3.52
CA ASN A 202 1.41 12.74 -2.38
C ASN A 202 2.06 13.30 -1.09
N ASP A 203 3.35 13.04 -0.85
CA ASP A 203 4.04 13.53 0.35
C ASP A 203 4.11 15.06 0.38
N GLN A 204 4.29 15.69 -0.79
CA GLN A 204 4.32 17.14 -0.93
C GLN A 204 2.94 17.73 -0.64
N ASP A 205 1.90 17.14 -1.22
CA ASP A 205 0.51 17.56 -1.02
C ASP A 205 0.09 17.43 0.46
N PHE A 206 0.40 16.30 1.10
CA PHE A 206 0.15 16.10 2.52
C PHE A 206 0.95 17.04 3.41
N SER A 207 2.14 17.45 2.99
CA SER A 207 2.94 18.45 3.71
C SER A 207 2.29 19.82 3.69
N LEU A 208 1.62 20.22 2.60
CA LEU A 208 0.85 21.46 2.53
C LEU A 208 -0.31 21.45 3.54
N ILE A 209 -1.06 20.35 3.60
CA ILE A 209 -2.17 20.16 4.56
C ILE A 209 -1.65 20.23 5.99
N ARG A 210 -0.53 19.55 6.27
CA ARG A 210 0.11 19.54 7.60
C ARG A 210 0.58 20.91 8.04
N ASN A 211 1.09 21.72 7.12
CA ASN A 211 1.55 23.07 7.42
C ASN A 211 0.37 24.01 7.72
N LYS A 212 -0.73 23.88 6.97
CA LYS A 212 -1.94 24.68 7.22
C LYS A 212 -2.63 24.27 8.53
N LYS A 213 -2.67 22.95 8.83
CA LYS A 213 -3.17 22.40 10.09
C LYS A 213 -2.64 23.13 11.33
N LYS A 214 -1.34 23.45 11.37
CA LYS A 214 -0.70 24.14 12.51
C LYS A 214 -1.33 25.50 12.84
N LYS A 215 -2.01 26.13 11.88
CA LYS A 215 -2.58 27.47 11.96
C LYS A 215 -4.11 27.47 11.95
N MET A 216 -4.76 26.32 12.12
CA MET A 216 -6.21 26.19 12.12
C MET A 216 -6.70 25.40 13.35
N THR A 217 -7.97 25.54 13.67
CA THR A 217 -8.72 24.63 14.54
C THR A 217 -9.77 23.93 13.68
N ALA A 218 -9.99 22.64 13.92
CA ALA A 218 -11.02 21.87 13.24
C ALA A 218 -11.82 21.10 14.29
N GLU A 219 -13.14 21.13 14.20
CA GLU A 219 -14.03 20.49 15.15
C GLU A 219 -14.94 19.47 14.47
N VAL A 220 -15.29 19.72 13.21
CA VAL A 220 -16.11 18.82 12.38
C VAL A 220 -15.32 18.33 11.16
N PRO A 221 -15.75 17.21 10.52
CA PRO A 221 -15.05 16.70 9.34
C PRO A 221 -15.05 17.69 8.17
N ASP A 222 -16.07 18.53 8.10
CA ASP A 222 -16.23 19.52 7.04
C ASP A 222 -15.18 20.63 7.14
N ASP A 223 -14.78 21.06 8.34
CA ASP A 223 -13.67 22.00 8.53
C ASP A 223 -12.36 21.48 7.91
N TRP A 224 -12.13 20.16 8.00
CA TRP A 224 -10.97 19.52 7.38
C TRP A 224 -11.09 19.48 5.85
N ASN A 225 -12.28 19.21 5.33
CA ASN A 225 -12.54 19.17 3.90
C ASN A 225 -12.34 20.56 3.28
N ASP A 226 -12.91 21.60 3.90
CA ASP A 226 -12.78 23.00 3.46
C ASP A 226 -11.31 23.46 3.51
N LEU A 227 -10.57 23.05 4.55
CA LEU A 227 -9.13 23.28 4.59
C LEU A 227 -8.43 22.60 3.42
N MET A 228 -8.73 21.33 3.14
CA MET A 228 -8.09 20.61 2.05
C MET A 228 -8.35 21.28 0.70
N GLU A 229 -9.58 21.67 0.39
CA GLU A 229 -9.92 22.35 -0.86
C GLU A 229 -9.16 23.68 -1.05
N THR A 230 -8.85 24.40 0.03
CA THR A 230 -8.20 25.71 -0.02
C THR A 230 -6.68 25.70 0.07
N VAL A 231 -6.08 24.57 0.49
CA VAL A 231 -4.63 24.48 0.77
C VAL A 231 -3.78 24.54 -0.51
N ARG A 232 -4.22 23.90 -1.58
CA ARG A 232 -3.49 23.87 -2.86
C ARG A 232 -4.18 24.80 -3.85
N LYS A 233 -3.41 25.73 -4.43
CA LYS A 233 -3.89 26.61 -5.51
C LYS A 233 -3.27 26.24 -6.85
N ASN A 234 -1.97 25.98 -6.84
CA ASN A 234 -1.20 25.62 -8.03
C ASN A 234 -0.72 24.17 -7.96
N PRO A 235 -0.74 23.42 -9.08
CA PRO A 235 -1.36 23.76 -10.37
C PRO A 235 -2.90 23.71 -10.36
N SER A 236 -3.52 23.06 -9.38
CA SER A 236 -4.99 22.99 -9.25
C SER A 236 -5.41 22.77 -7.79
N PRO A 237 -6.64 23.10 -7.40
CA PRO A 237 -7.14 22.74 -6.06
C PRO A 237 -7.27 21.22 -5.89
N PHE A 238 -7.30 20.79 -4.63
CA PHE A 238 -7.64 19.40 -4.30
C PHE A 238 -9.12 19.17 -4.55
N ILE A 239 -9.46 18.02 -5.13
CA ILE A 239 -10.84 17.55 -5.20
C ILE A 239 -11.07 16.68 -3.98
N VAL A 240 -11.93 17.12 -3.08
CA VAL A 240 -12.21 16.40 -1.83
C VAL A 240 -13.51 15.62 -1.98
N GLU A 241 -13.44 14.30 -1.82
CA GLU A 241 -14.60 13.40 -1.87
C GLU A 241 -14.85 12.80 -0.49
N LYS A 242 -16.06 13.01 0.03
CA LYS A 242 -16.50 12.41 1.30
C LYS A 242 -16.97 10.99 1.03
N ILE A 243 -16.38 10.01 1.71
CA ILE A 243 -16.71 8.60 1.53
C ILE A 243 -17.54 8.09 2.72
N LYS A 244 -18.63 7.38 2.41
CA LYS A 244 -19.47 6.71 3.41
C LYS A 244 -19.17 5.22 3.48
N TYR A 245 -19.49 4.60 4.62
CA TYR A 245 -19.32 3.15 4.84
C TYR A 245 -20.06 2.30 3.81
N THR A 246 -21.19 2.79 3.29
CA THR A 246 -22.03 2.13 2.27
C THR A 246 -21.32 1.99 0.93
N GLU A 247 -20.35 2.86 0.65
CA GLU A 247 -19.58 2.84 -0.60
C GLU A 247 -18.36 1.93 -0.50
N LEU A 248 -17.92 1.58 0.72
CA LEU A 248 -16.79 0.70 0.95
C LEU A 248 -17.18 -0.75 0.71
N MET A 249 -16.50 -1.38 -0.25
CA MET A 249 -16.83 -2.71 -0.71
C MET A 249 -15.75 -3.74 -0.39
N ASN A 250 -16.15 -5.01 -0.46
CA ASN A 250 -15.29 -6.15 -0.23
C ASN A 250 -15.27 -7.04 -1.47
N ILE A 251 -14.18 -6.95 -2.22
CA ILE A 251 -13.96 -7.78 -3.41
C ILE A 251 -13.47 -9.20 -3.06
N LYS A 252 -12.95 -9.43 -1.84
CA LYS A 252 -12.27 -10.68 -1.47
C LYS A 252 -13.09 -11.95 -1.73
N PRO A 253 -14.41 -12.04 -1.42
CA PRO A 253 -15.21 -13.22 -1.71
C PRO A 253 -15.17 -13.58 -3.20
N THR A 254 -15.41 -12.59 -4.05
CA THR A 254 -15.35 -12.71 -5.51
C THR A 254 -13.96 -13.12 -5.97
N VAL A 255 -12.90 -12.46 -5.46
CA VAL A 255 -11.51 -12.79 -5.78
C VAL A 255 -11.16 -14.23 -5.44
N SER A 256 -11.55 -14.68 -4.25
CA SER A 256 -11.15 -15.97 -3.69
C SER A 256 -11.62 -17.16 -4.52
N LEU A 257 -12.74 -17.02 -5.24
CA LEU A 257 -13.29 -18.06 -6.12
C LEU A 257 -12.40 -18.39 -7.31
N PHE A 258 -11.57 -17.44 -7.75
CA PHE A 258 -10.77 -17.56 -8.97
C PHE A 258 -9.26 -17.58 -8.68
N THR A 259 -8.83 -17.25 -7.46
CA THR A 259 -7.41 -17.30 -7.10
C THR A 259 -6.94 -18.71 -6.79
N SER A 260 -5.77 -19.11 -7.29
CA SER A 260 -5.09 -20.38 -6.95
C SER A 260 -3.94 -20.22 -5.96
N ILE A 261 -3.87 -19.08 -5.26
CA ILE A 261 -2.65 -18.69 -4.54
C ILE A 261 -2.42 -19.63 -3.36
N LYS A 262 -1.36 -20.44 -3.47
CA LYS A 262 -0.75 -21.12 -2.33
C LYS A 262 -0.03 -20.04 -1.51
N THR A 263 -0.51 -19.79 -0.30
CA THR A 263 0.13 -18.90 0.67
C THR A 263 1.58 -19.34 0.89
N GLY A 264 2.51 -18.56 0.35
CA GLY A 264 3.93 -18.65 0.62
C GLY A 264 4.51 -17.24 0.60
N ASN A 265 5.47 -16.98 1.49
CA ASN A 265 6.10 -15.67 1.76
C ASN A 265 6.83 -15.01 0.57
N GLU A 266 6.64 -15.50 -0.66
CA GLU A 266 7.35 -15.03 -1.87
C GLU A 266 6.78 -13.76 -2.49
N TYR A 267 5.55 -13.34 -2.12
CA TYR A 267 4.94 -12.13 -2.66
C TYR A 267 5.46 -10.85 -1.97
N GLU A 268 5.84 -10.96 -0.70
CA GLU A 268 6.14 -9.82 0.18
C GLU A 268 7.37 -9.00 -0.24
N ARG A 269 8.23 -9.55 -1.10
CA ARG A 269 9.45 -8.87 -1.57
C ARG A 269 9.38 -8.31 -2.99
N ARG A 270 8.27 -8.52 -3.70
CA ARG A 270 8.14 -8.13 -5.12
C ARG A 270 7.82 -6.66 -5.25
N ARG A 271 8.43 -6.00 -6.23
CA ARG A 271 8.34 -4.54 -6.37
C ARG A 271 7.66 -4.09 -7.63
N MET A 272 7.61 -4.93 -8.65
CA MET A 272 6.94 -4.55 -9.88
C MET A 272 6.10 -5.70 -10.37
N PHE A 273 4.86 -5.35 -10.70
CA PHE A 273 3.88 -6.24 -11.29
C PHE A 273 3.51 -5.67 -12.66
N LYS A 274 3.37 -6.55 -13.64
CA LYS A 274 2.93 -6.19 -14.98
C LYS A 274 1.88 -7.19 -15.43
N ILE A 275 0.74 -6.66 -15.82
CA ILE A 275 -0.45 -7.37 -16.27
C ILE A 275 -0.75 -6.85 -17.68
N ILE A 276 -0.99 -7.75 -18.62
CA ILE A 276 -1.21 -7.45 -20.03
C ILE A 276 -2.37 -8.33 -20.49
N ASP A 277 -3.30 -7.76 -21.25
CA ASP A 277 -4.49 -8.46 -21.73
C ASP A 277 -4.17 -9.75 -22.51
N ASP A 278 -3.13 -9.71 -23.35
CA ASP A 278 -2.73 -10.82 -24.22
C ASP A 278 -2.29 -12.10 -23.46
N VAL A 279 -1.92 -11.98 -22.18
CA VAL A 279 -1.36 -13.11 -21.42
C VAL A 279 -2.14 -13.35 -20.12
N PRO A 280 -2.46 -14.61 -19.78
CA PRO A 280 -3.29 -14.91 -18.60
C PRO A 280 -2.50 -14.89 -17.28
N TYR A 281 -1.17 -14.71 -17.32
CA TYR A 281 -0.29 -14.69 -16.15
C TYR A 281 0.16 -13.27 -15.80
N VAL A 282 0.55 -13.07 -14.54
CA VAL A 282 1.15 -11.80 -14.09
C VAL A 282 2.65 -11.92 -14.11
N GLN A 283 3.31 -10.92 -14.70
CA GLN A 283 4.77 -10.82 -14.69
C GLN A 283 5.20 -10.03 -13.47
N VAL A 284 6.19 -10.54 -12.73
CA VAL A 284 6.74 -9.88 -11.54
C VAL A 284 8.25 -9.79 -11.59
N ARG A 285 8.80 -8.80 -10.89
CA ARG A 285 10.24 -8.71 -10.62
C ARG A 285 10.52 -8.06 -9.27
N TYR A 286 11.67 -8.41 -8.69
CA TYR A 286 12.11 -7.91 -7.38
C TYR A 286 12.82 -6.57 -7.52
N TYR A 287 13.81 -6.48 -8.41
CA TYR A 287 14.47 -5.22 -8.76
C TYR A 287 14.20 -4.82 -10.20
N CYS A 288 14.44 -3.54 -10.50
CA CYS A 288 14.32 -3.00 -11.85
C CYS A 288 15.27 -3.65 -12.87
N THR A 289 16.37 -4.23 -12.39
CA THR A 289 17.41 -4.93 -13.17
C THR A 289 17.14 -6.42 -13.35
N ASP A 290 16.23 -6.99 -12.56
CA ASP A 290 16.02 -8.43 -12.56
C ASP A 290 15.16 -8.86 -13.76
N PRO A 291 15.32 -10.11 -14.21
CA PRO A 291 14.44 -10.68 -15.22
C PRO A 291 12.99 -10.77 -14.72
N TRP A 292 12.06 -10.79 -15.66
CA TRP A 292 10.64 -10.98 -15.34
C TRP A 292 10.34 -12.46 -15.07
N HIS A 293 9.71 -12.72 -13.93
CA HIS A 293 9.17 -14.02 -13.57
C HIS A 293 7.67 -14.08 -13.84
N ARG A 294 7.15 -15.24 -14.25
CA ARG A 294 5.73 -15.43 -14.55
C ARG A 294 5.03 -16.10 -13.39
N ILE A 295 3.83 -15.61 -13.07
CA ILE A 295 3.06 -16.10 -11.93
C ILE A 295 1.61 -16.31 -12.34
N GLN A 296 1.18 -17.55 -12.13
CA GLN A 296 -0.21 -17.95 -12.30
C GLN A 296 -0.99 -17.51 -11.05
N ILE A 297 -1.87 -16.52 -11.21
CA ILE A 297 -2.71 -16.05 -10.10
C ILE A 297 -4.06 -16.79 -10.09
N ARG A 298 -4.54 -17.21 -11.26
CA ARG A 298 -5.85 -17.82 -11.44
C ARG A 298 -5.81 -19.34 -11.30
N ASN A 299 -6.90 -19.90 -10.78
CA ASN A 299 -7.23 -21.31 -10.95
C ASN A 299 -7.80 -21.58 -12.38
N LYS A 300 -8.30 -22.79 -12.61
CA LYS A 300 -8.84 -23.20 -13.92
C LYS A 300 -10.24 -22.63 -14.24
N ARG A 301 -10.89 -21.91 -13.31
CA ARG A 301 -12.25 -21.38 -13.53
C ARG A 301 -12.25 -20.21 -14.52
N LYS A 302 -13.29 -20.13 -15.35
CA LYS A 302 -13.53 -18.98 -16.25
C LYS A 302 -13.72 -17.73 -15.39
N LEU A 303 -13.15 -16.61 -15.84
CA LEU A 303 -13.37 -15.32 -15.19
C LEU A 303 -14.83 -14.89 -15.40
N PRO A 304 -15.45 -14.25 -14.41
CA PRO A 304 -16.79 -13.73 -14.58
C PRO A 304 -16.74 -12.49 -15.48
N GLU A 305 -17.80 -12.28 -16.25
CA GLU A 305 -17.98 -11.09 -17.09
C GLU A 305 -18.36 -9.87 -16.22
N GLU A 306 -18.98 -10.12 -15.06
CA GLU A 306 -19.31 -9.10 -14.05
C GLU A 306 -18.61 -9.38 -12.72
N LEU A 307 -18.06 -8.33 -12.09
CA LEU A 307 -17.51 -8.43 -10.75
C LEU A 307 -18.56 -8.06 -9.71
N GLN A 308 -18.95 -9.03 -8.90
CA GLN A 308 -19.79 -8.77 -7.74
C GLN A 308 -18.95 -8.18 -6.61
N PHE A 309 -19.42 -7.09 -6.02
CA PHE A 309 -18.84 -6.47 -4.85
C PHE A 309 -19.86 -6.53 -3.71
N GLN A 310 -19.44 -7.04 -2.55
CA GLN A 310 -20.29 -7.07 -1.37
C GLN A 310 -20.02 -5.82 -0.51
N PRO A 311 -21.03 -5.23 0.14
CA PRO A 311 -20.79 -4.19 1.14
C PRO A 311 -19.79 -4.69 2.18
N LYS A 312 -18.79 -3.86 2.49
CA LYS A 312 -17.79 -4.22 3.51
C LYS A 312 -18.34 -4.03 4.93
N TYR A 313 -19.18 -3.03 5.09
CA TYR A 313 -19.78 -2.64 6.36
C TYR A 313 -21.30 -2.56 6.19
N ASN A 314 -22.03 -3.17 7.12
CA ASN A 314 -23.50 -3.12 7.13
C ASN A 314 -24.03 -1.92 7.96
N SER A 315 -23.18 -1.36 8.81
CA SER A 315 -23.47 -0.21 9.67
C SER A 315 -22.19 0.56 9.93
N ARG A 316 -22.33 1.76 10.50
CA ARG A 316 -21.20 2.51 11.03
C ARG A 316 -20.46 1.68 12.08
N LEU A 317 -19.14 1.79 12.06
CA LEU A 317 -18.26 1.18 13.05
C LEU A 317 -18.42 1.87 14.40
N PRO A 318 -18.41 1.11 15.50
CA PRO A 318 -18.46 1.69 16.83
C PRO A 318 -17.19 2.49 17.09
N ILE A 319 -17.34 3.64 17.77
CA ILE A 319 -16.20 4.37 18.32
C ILE A 319 -15.60 3.51 19.43
N ASN A 320 -14.27 3.44 19.48
CA ASN A 320 -13.58 2.68 20.51
C ASN A 320 -14.00 3.24 21.90
N PRO A 321 -14.55 2.41 22.81
CA PRO A 321 -15.06 2.88 24.10
C PRO A 321 -13.99 3.54 24.97
N HIS A 322 -12.70 3.21 24.78
CA HIS A 322 -11.61 3.91 25.45
C HIS A 322 -11.40 5.35 24.98
N LYS A 323 -12.06 5.77 23.90
CA LYS A 323 -12.04 7.13 23.36
C LYS A 323 -13.26 7.98 23.71
N LEU A 324 -14.31 7.37 24.27
CA LEU A 324 -15.56 8.03 24.61
C LEU A 324 -15.46 8.77 25.94
#